data_AF-A0A661P4E0-F1
#
_entry.id   AF-A0A661P4E0-F1
#
_cell.length_a   1.000
_cell.length_b   1.000
_cell.length_c   1.000
_cell.angle_alpha   90.00
_cell.angle_beta   90.00
_cell.angle_gamma   90.00
#
_symmetry.space_group_name_H-M   'P 1'
#
loop_
_entity.id
_entity.type
_entity.pdbx_description
1 polymer ?
#
loop_
_entity_poly.entity_id
_entity_poly.type
_entity_poly.pdbx_seq_one_letter_code
_entity_poly.pdbx_strand_id
1 'polypeptide(L)'
;MSNSAAVEINVLRLTLHGRLVGYLAGFHDGRNVLNFADEFKSDAARPTFSLITHTGFPHSEKLMAEPWSRNQKLHPTLSNLLPEGALRELVSQGLKVHVDNEFHMFSYLGEDLPGALVAEPMEPDEVPASVLAAHGKAKAVKFEKVNRENKFSLAGVQMKFSMKQQDGRYNLSTGDVLGDWIIKTPSTKHKDVPVN
;
A
#
# COMPACT_ATOMS: atom_id res chain seq x y z
N MET A 1 18.47 9.47 33.75
CA MET A 1 18.79 9.02 32.38
C MET A 1 17.50 8.44 31.81
N SER A 2 16.85 9.12 30.87
CA SER A 2 15.60 8.61 30.30
C SER A 2 15.91 7.39 29.45
N ASN A 3 15.35 6.25 29.83
CA ASN A 3 15.28 5.09 28.97
C ASN A 3 14.38 5.50 27.80
N SER A 4 14.98 5.91 26.67
CA SER A 4 14.25 6.12 25.43
C SER A 4 13.66 4.78 25.05
N ALA A 5 12.36 4.58 25.31
CA ALA A 5 11.66 3.40 24.85
C ALA A 5 11.89 3.26 23.33
N ALA A 6 12.30 2.07 22.89
CA ALA A 6 12.52 1.82 21.47
C ALA A 6 11.21 2.09 20.73
N VAL A 7 11.27 2.88 19.66
CA VAL A 7 10.09 3.21 18.86
C VAL A 7 9.59 1.94 18.18
N GLU A 8 8.35 1.57 18.42
CA GLU A 8 7.73 0.40 17.78
C GLU A 8 7.20 0.76 16.41
N ILE A 9 7.48 -0.09 15.42
CA ILE A 9 7.06 0.10 14.03
C ILE A 9 6.46 -1.18 13.46
N ASN A 10 5.48 -1.01 12.57
CA ASN A 10 5.02 -2.06 11.68
C ASN A 10 5.70 -1.91 10.33
N VAL A 11 5.98 -3.02 9.65
CA VAL A 11 6.69 -2.99 8.36
C VAL A 11 5.93 -3.81 7.33
N LEU A 12 5.74 -3.22 6.15
CA LEU A 12 5.26 -3.90 4.96
C LEU A 12 6.41 -4.10 3.96
N ARG A 13 6.53 -5.31 3.44
CA ARG A 13 7.35 -5.63 2.27
C ARG A 13 6.60 -5.22 1.02
N LEU A 14 7.24 -4.44 0.14
CA LEU A 14 6.67 -4.04 -1.14
C LEU A 14 7.34 -4.79 -2.28
N THR A 15 6.57 -5.53 -3.08
CA THR A 15 7.07 -6.23 -4.27
C THR A 15 6.31 -5.79 -5.52
N LEU A 16 7.01 -5.68 -6.65
CA LEU A 16 6.45 -5.35 -7.95
C LEU A 16 6.83 -6.43 -8.96
N HIS A 17 5.84 -7.12 -9.53
CA HIS A 17 6.07 -8.32 -10.36
C HIS A 17 6.93 -9.39 -9.64
N GLY A 18 6.71 -9.56 -8.33
CA GLY A 18 7.48 -10.48 -7.49
C GLY A 18 8.91 -10.01 -7.15
N ARG A 19 9.33 -8.82 -7.60
CA ARG A 19 10.65 -8.24 -7.30
C ARG A 19 10.54 -7.26 -6.14
N LEU A 20 11.42 -7.36 -5.14
CA LEU A 20 11.43 -6.45 -4.00
C LEU A 20 11.70 -5.01 -4.46
N VAL A 21 10.83 -4.08 -4.06
CA VAL A 21 11.00 -2.65 -4.25
C VAL A 21 11.60 -2.02 -2.98
N GLY A 22 11.10 -2.43 -1.82
CA GLY A 22 11.51 -1.85 -0.55
C GLY A 22 10.55 -2.15 0.60
N TYR A 23 10.66 -1.35 1.64
CA TYR A 23 9.99 -1.54 2.93
C TYR A 23 9.26 -0.27 3.34
N LEU A 24 7.97 -0.38 3.64
CA LEU A 24 7.17 0.70 4.18
C LEU A 24 7.02 0.51 5.69
N ALA A 25 7.62 1.40 6.48
CA ALA A 25 7.48 1.44 7.93
C ALA A 25 6.34 2.37 8.35
N GLY A 26 5.45 1.89 9.20
CA GLY A 26 4.36 2.65 9.83
C GLY A 26 4.60 2.76 11.33
N PHE A 27 4.51 3.99 11.85
CA PHE A 27 4.74 4.33 13.24
C PHE A 27 3.40 4.62 13.94
N HIS A 28 3.35 4.41 15.26
CA HIS A 28 2.15 4.69 16.05
C HIS A 28 1.73 6.16 16.11
N ASP A 29 2.66 7.09 15.87
CA ASP A 29 2.38 8.52 15.76
C ASP A 29 1.81 8.93 14.38
N GLY A 30 1.62 7.95 13.49
CA GLY A 30 1.14 8.13 12.13
C GLY A 30 2.23 8.49 11.11
N ARG A 31 3.51 8.53 11.50
CA ARG A 31 4.60 8.68 10.54
C ARG A 31 4.70 7.43 9.67
N ASN A 32 4.88 7.62 8.36
CA ASN A 32 5.06 6.58 7.37
C ASN A 32 6.36 6.83 6.61
N VAL A 33 7.21 5.81 6.47
CA VAL A 33 8.51 5.93 5.80
C VAL A 33 8.75 4.78 4.84
N LEU A 34 8.85 5.09 3.55
CA LEU A 34 9.27 4.14 2.52
C LEU A 34 10.80 4.17 2.37
N ASN A 35 11.43 3.00 2.45
CA ASN A 35 12.84 2.78 2.20
C ASN A 35 13.00 1.84 1.01
N PHE A 36 13.71 2.27 -0.04
CA PHE A 36 14.00 1.41 -1.19
C PHE A 36 15.08 0.39 -0.84
N ALA A 37 14.88 -0.85 -1.31
CA ALA A 37 15.88 -1.91 -1.15
C ALA A 37 17.13 -1.58 -1.98
N ASP A 38 18.31 -1.91 -1.46
CA ASP A 38 19.58 -1.65 -2.17
C ASP A 38 19.65 -2.40 -3.51
N GLU A 39 19.14 -3.63 -3.56
CA GLU A 39 19.02 -4.41 -4.79
C GLU A 39 18.10 -3.75 -5.83
N PHE A 40 17.03 -3.07 -5.40
CA PHE A 40 16.18 -2.32 -6.32
C PHE A 40 16.85 -1.04 -6.82
N LYS A 41 17.57 -0.33 -5.94
CA LYS A 41 18.29 0.92 -6.31
C LYS A 41 19.42 0.65 -7.30
N SER A 42 20.14 -0.44 -7.13
CA SER A 42 21.33 -0.82 -7.92
C SER A 42 21.01 -1.57 -9.20
N ASP A 43 19.80 -2.13 -9.34
CA ASP A 43 19.42 -2.84 -10.56
C ASP A 43 19.04 -1.89 -11.71
N ALA A 44 19.85 -1.92 -12.77
CA ALA A 44 19.60 -1.19 -14.01
C ALA A 44 18.41 -1.74 -14.82
N ALA A 45 18.02 -3.00 -14.58
CA ALA A 45 16.88 -3.67 -15.22
C ALA A 45 15.64 -3.74 -14.32
N ARG A 46 15.57 -2.90 -13.26
CA ARG A 46 14.44 -2.90 -12.33
C ARG A 46 13.13 -2.54 -13.02
N PRO A 47 12.00 -3.10 -12.57
CA PRO A 47 10.69 -2.68 -13.07
C PRO A 47 10.39 -1.23 -12.65
N THR A 48 9.62 -0.53 -13.48
CA THR A 48 9.23 0.86 -13.22
C THR A 48 8.21 0.93 -12.08
N PHE A 49 8.66 1.24 -10.87
CA PHE A 49 7.77 1.46 -9.72
C PHE A 49 6.95 2.75 -9.88
N SER A 50 7.56 3.82 -10.38
CA SER A 50 6.93 5.08 -10.72
C SER A 50 7.76 5.81 -11.76
N LEU A 51 7.18 6.75 -12.50
CA LEU A 51 7.93 7.52 -13.50
C LEU A 51 9.11 8.30 -12.89
N ILE A 52 8.98 8.77 -11.64
CA ILE A 52 10.06 9.48 -10.94
C ILE A 52 11.19 8.56 -10.44
N THR A 53 10.97 7.23 -10.44
CA THR A 53 11.97 6.23 -10.08
C THR A 53 12.47 5.43 -11.28
N HIS A 54 11.96 5.74 -12.48
CA HIS A 54 12.40 5.15 -13.74
C HIS A 54 13.91 5.41 -13.95
N THR A 55 14.63 4.44 -14.52
CA THR A 55 16.09 4.51 -14.72
C THR A 55 16.51 5.71 -15.57
N GLY A 56 15.72 6.07 -16.58
CA GLY A 56 15.92 7.26 -17.41
C GLY A 56 15.43 8.59 -16.81
N PHE A 57 14.84 8.61 -15.62
CA PHE A 57 14.37 9.85 -15.00
C PHE A 57 15.53 10.60 -14.32
N PRO A 58 15.69 11.92 -14.56
CA PRO A 58 16.77 12.69 -13.96
C PRO A 58 16.81 12.57 -12.43
N HIS A 59 17.97 12.22 -11.88
CA HIS A 59 18.19 12.08 -10.44
C HIS A 59 17.34 11.00 -9.75
N SER A 60 16.82 10.00 -10.47
CA SER A 60 16.05 8.89 -9.89
C SER A 60 16.81 8.17 -8.77
N GLU A 61 18.11 7.94 -8.95
CA GLU A 61 19.00 7.34 -7.93
C GLU A 61 19.01 8.16 -6.64
N LYS A 62 19.17 9.48 -6.74
CA LYS A 62 19.14 10.39 -5.59
C LYS A 62 17.78 10.39 -4.90
N LEU A 63 16.69 10.31 -5.67
CA LEU A 63 15.33 10.27 -5.12
C LEU A 63 15.08 9.01 -4.30
N MET A 64 15.63 7.85 -4.71
CA MET A 64 15.46 6.59 -3.95
C MET A 64 16.53 6.39 -2.88
N ALA A 65 17.65 7.11 -2.94
CA ALA A 65 18.69 7.06 -1.91
C ALA A 65 18.17 7.55 -0.55
N GLU A 66 17.24 8.52 -0.57
CA GLU A 66 16.63 9.09 0.63
C GLU A 66 15.28 8.40 0.96
N PRO A 67 14.98 8.16 2.25
CA PRO A 67 13.68 7.65 2.66
C PRO A 67 12.54 8.63 2.37
N TRP A 68 11.40 8.13 1.87
CA TRP A 68 10.21 8.96 1.65
C TRP A 68 9.33 8.98 2.90
N SER A 69 9.40 10.07 3.67
CA SER A 69 8.63 10.26 4.91
C SER A 69 7.37 11.11 4.70
N ARG A 70 6.25 10.68 5.28
CA ARG A 70 4.97 11.42 5.36
C ARG A 70 4.30 11.17 6.72
N ASN A 71 3.37 12.04 7.11
CA ASN A 71 2.57 11.86 8.31
C ASN A 71 1.11 11.60 7.91
N GLN A 72 0.48 10.64 8.59
CA GLN A 72 -0.86 10.08 8.37
C GLN A 72 -0.99 9.40 6.99
N LYS A 73 -0.79 10.16 5.91
CA LYS A 73 -0.80 9.66 4.52
C LYS A 73 0.52 9.03 4.11
N LEU A 74 0.49 8.28 3.01
CA LEU A 74 1.66 7.74 2.33
C LEU A 74 2.22 8.74 1.31
N HIS A 75 3.38 8.40 0.74
CA HIS A 75 3.87 9.12 -0.43
C HIS A 75 2.84 9.06 -1.57
N PRO A 76 2.64 10.11 -2.39
CA PRO A 76 1.62 10.12 -3.45
C PRO A 76 1.66 8.91 -4.39
N THR A 77 2.84 8.35 -4.65
CA THR A 77 3.02 7.10 -5.42
C THR A 77 2.24 5.91 -4.85
N LEU A 78 2.10 5.83 -3.53
CA LEU A 78 1.35 4.78 -2.84
C LEU A 78 -0.08 5.23 -2.48
N SER A 79 -0.24 6.49 -2.04
CA SER A 79 -1.55 7.04 -1.66
C SER A 79 -2.55 7.00 -2.83
N ASN A 80 -2.09 7.24 -4.05
CA ASN A 80 -2.92 7.17 -5.26
C ASN A 80 -3.34 5.75 -5.66
N LEU A 81 -2.83 4.71 -4.96
CA LEU A 81 -3.28 3.33 -5.14
C LEU A 81 -4.46 2.99 -4.23
N LEU A 82 -4.79 3.87 -3.28
CA LEU A 82 -5.88 3.68 -2.34
C LEU A 82 -7.21 4.22 -2.90
N PRO A 83 -8.34 3.76 -2.35
CA PRO A 83 -9.64 4.32 -2.71
C PRO A 83 -9.78 5.79 -2.31
N GLU A 84 -10.72 6.46 -2.98
CA GLU A 84 -11.13 7.83 -2.68
C GLU A 84 -12.62 7.90 -2.32
N GLY A 85 -13.06 9.03 -1.76
CA GLY A 85 -14.47 9.31 -1.47
C GLY A 85 -15.16 8.24 -0.62
N ALA A 86 -16.37 7.86 -1.02
CA ALA A 86 -17.23 6.96 -0.24
C ALA A 86 -16.62 5.56 -0.01
N LEU A 87 -15.84 5.04 -0.98
CA LEU A 87 -15.18 3.74 -0.80
C LEU A 87 -14.09 3.82 0.27
N ARG A 88 -13.34 4.93 0.30
CA ARG A 88 -12.35 5.19 1.34
C ARG A 88 -12.99 5.29 2.72
N GLU A 89 -14.11 6.01 2.82
CA GLU A 89 -14.89 6.11 4.06
C GLU A 89 -15.34 4.72 4.53
N LEU A 90 -15.92 3.91 3.64
CA LEU A 90 -16.37 2.54 3.94
C LEU A 90 -15.24 1.65 4.46
N VAL A 91 -14.08 1.65 3.79
CA VAL A 91 -12.91 0.86 4.21
C VAL A 91 -12.39 1.36 5.56
N SER A 92 -12.27 2.67 5.75
CA SER A 92 -11.79 3.25 7.02
C SER A 92 -12.69 2.91 8.21
N GLN A 93 -14.02 2.98 8.03
CA GLN A 93 -15.01 2.53 9.03
C GLN A 93 -14.88 1.03 9.31
N GLY A 94 -14.71 0.21 8.27
CA GLY A 94 -14.52 -1.23 8.42
C GLY A 94 -13.28 -1.60 9.23
N LEU A 95 -12.20 -0.82 9.07
CA LEU A 95 -10.95 -0.97 9.80
C LEU A 95 -10.92 -0.26 11.16
N LYS A 96 -11.93 0.57 11.46
CA LYS A 96 -11.99 1.44 12.66
C LYS A 96 -10.76 2.37 12.77
N VAL A 97 -10.29 2.89 11.64
CA VAL A 97 -9.17 3.85 11.58
C VAL A 97 -9.65 5.18 11.00
N HIS A 98 -8.90 6.25 11.26
CA HIS A 98 -9.15 7.54 10.63
C HIS A 98 -8.94 7.44 9.12
N VAL A 99 -9.74 8.18 8.33
CA VAL A 99 -9.71 8.15 6.86
C VAL A 99 -8.35 8.51 6.27
N ASP A 100 -7.55 9.32 6.97
CA ASP A 100 -6.20 9.70 6.55
C ASP A 100 -5.09 8.76 7.04
N ASN A 101 -5.39 7.79 7.90
CA ASN A 101 -4.41 6.80 8.35
C ASN A 101 -4.24 5.69 7.29
N GLU A 102 -3.38 5.97 6.32
CA GLU A 102 -3.24 5.18 5.11
C GLU A 102 -2.43 3.90 5.28
N PHE A 103 -1.59 3.80 6.30
CA PHE A 103 -0.78 2.60 6.52
C PHE A 103 -1.64 1.35 6.72
N HIS A 104 -2.64 1.44 7.61
CA HIS A 104 -3.54 0.33 7.87
C HIS A 104 -4.38 -0.03 6.64
N MET A 105 -4.85 0.98 5.90
CA MET A 105 -5.62 0.79 4.68
C MET A 105 -4.79 0.11 3.60
N PHE A 106 -3.55 0.56 3.42
CA PHE A 106 -2.62 0.02 2.45
C PHE A 106 -2.20 -1.41 2.80
N SER A 107 -1.97 -1.71 4.07
CA SER A 107 -1.73 -3.08 4.56
C SER A 107 -2.94 -4.00 4.33
N TYR A 108 -4.15 -3.51 4.60
CA TYR A 108 -5.39 -4.25 4.37
C TYR A 108 -5.56 -4.62 2.89
N LEU A 109 -5.35 -3.64 2.01
CA LEU A 109 -5.55 -3.72 0.57
C LEU A 109 -4.36 -4.26 -0.21
N GLY A 110 -3.23 -4.49 0.45
CA GLY A 110 -1.93 -4.70 -0.18
C GLY A 110 -1.82 -5.86 -1.17
N GLU A 111 -2.75 -6.81 -1.15
CA GLU A 111 -2.79 -7.96 -2.08
C GLU A 111 -3.60 -7.67 -3.36
N ASP A 112 -4.43 -6.62 -3.39
CA ASP A 112 -5.28 -6.23 -4.52
C ASP A 112 -5.19 -4.71 -4.76
N LEU A 113 -3.95 -4.21 -4.94
CA LEU A 113 -3.68 -2.84 -5.34
C LEU A 113 -3.67 -2.70 -6.86
N PRO A 114 -4.04 -1.53 -7.43
CA PRO A 114 -3.90 -1.28 -8.85
C PRO A 114 -2.47 -1.49 -9.36
N GLY A 115 -2.33 -2.22 -10.46
CA GLY A 115 -1.04 -2.57 -11.04
C GLY A 115 -0.56 -3.94 -10.58
N ALA A 116 0.75 -4.10 -10.41
CA ALA A 116 1.38 -5.35 -9.97
C ALA A 116 2.13 -5.19 -8.63
N LEU A 117 1.81 -4.13 -7.88
CA LEU A 117 2.39 -3.86 -6.58
C LEU A 117 1.65 -4.68 -5.53
N VAL A 118 2.40 -5.42 -4.73
CA VAL A 118 1.91 -6.18 -3.59
C VAL A 118 2.58 -5.65 -2.32
N ALA A 119 1.80 -5.46 -1.26
CA ALA A 119 2.23 -5.01 0.05
C ALA A 119 1.85 -6.02 1.14
N GLU A 120 2.84 -6.64 1.75
CA GLU A 120 2.64 -7.73 2.72
C GLU A 120 3.22 -7.35 4.09
N PRO A 121 2.47 -7.53 5.19
CA PRO A 121 3.03 -7.43 6.54
C PRO A 121 4.21 -8.38 6.74
N MET A 122 5.26 -7.90 7.39
CA MET A 122 6.41 -8.72 7.75
C MET A 122 6.32 -9.20 9.19
N GLU A 123 6.81 -10.42 9.44
CA GLU A 123 7.07 -10.85 10.82
C GLU A 123 8.28 -10.06 11.38
N PRO A 124 8.29 -9.72 12.69
CA PRO A 124 9.32 -8.86 13.27
C PRO A 124 10.77 -9.33 13.07
N ASP A 125 10.98 -10.64 13.02
CA ASP A 125 12.26 -11.30 12.84
C ASP A 125 12.75 -11.31 11.38
N GLU A 126 11.84 -11.13 10.42
CA GLU A 126 12.16 -11.02 9.00
C GLU A 126 12.53 -9.60 8.57
N VAL A 127 12.24 -8.59 9.40
CA VAL A 127 12.53 -7.19 9.08
C VAL A 127 14.05 -6.95 9.03
N PRO A 128 14.60 -6.43 7.92
CA PRO A 128 16.04 -6.19 7.82
C PRO A 128 16.54 -5.22 8.88
N ALA A 129 17.69 -5.54 9.49
CA ALA A 129 18.33 -4.69 10.50
C ALA A 129 18.65 -3.27 9.98
N SER A 130 18.89 -3.11 8.67
CA SER A 130 19.09 -1.80 8.04
C SER A 130 17.86 -0.90 8.15
N VAL A 131 16.65 -1.46 8.02
CA VAL A 131 15.39 -0.72 8.20
C VAL A 131 15.22 -0.30 9.66
N LEU A 132 15.50 -1.19 10.61
CA LEU A 132 15.43 -0.87 12.05
C LEU A 132 16.46 0.18 12.47
N ALA A 133 17.67 0.09 11.95
CA ALA A 133 18.77 1.02 12.22
C ALA A 133 18.50 2.41 11.63
N ALA A 134 17.92 2.49 10.43
CA ALA A 134 17.53 3.75 9.80
C ALA A 134 16.55 4.59 10.64
N HIS A 135 15.79 3.94 11.53
CA HIS A 135 14.82 4.57 12.42
C HIS A 135 15.26 4.61 13.88
N GLY A 136 16.57 4.71 14.15
CA GLY A 136 17.09 4.91 15.50
C GLY A 136 17.00 3.67 16.40
N LYS A 137 17.21 2.47 15.84
CA LYS A 137 17.01 1.17 16.50
C LYS A 137 15.55 0.96 16.93
N ALA A 138 14.64 1.28 16.01
CA ALA A 138 13.24 0.93 16.15
C ALA A 138 13.08 -0.59 16.34
N LYS A 139 12.01 -0.99 17.00
CA LYS A 139 11.64 -2.38 17.21
C LYS A 139 10.48 -2.71 16.29
N ALA A 140 10.67 -3.69 15.40
CA ALA A 140 9.54 -4.21 14.63
C ALA A 140 8.56 -4.93 15.56
N VAL A 141 7.28 -4.66 15.36
CA VAL A 141 6.19 -5.38 16.03
C VAL A 141 5.26 -5.96 14.99
N LYS A 142 4.71 -7.14 15.31
CA LYS A 142 3.83 -7.88 14.40
C LYS A 142 2.60 -7.02 14.11
N PHE A 143 2.30 -6.87 12.83
CA PHE A 143 1.08 -6.21 12.42
C PHE A 143 -0.01 -7.24 12.21
N GLU A 144 -0.98 -7.30 13.12
CA GLU A 144 -2.16 -8.13 12.93
C GLU A 144 -3.07 -7.51 11.87
N LYS A 145 -3.01 -8.06 10.66
CA LYS A 145 -3.92 -7.68 9.59
C LYS A 145 -5.34 -8.03 10.00
N VAL A 146 -6.24 -7.06 9.99
CA VAL A 146 -7.68 -7.30 10.22
C VAL A 146 -8.18 -8.19 9.08
N ASN A 147 -8.39 -9.47 9.39
CA ASN A 147 -8.82 -10.46 8.41
C ASN A 147 -10.33 -10.30 8.18
N ARG A 148 -10.70 -9.47 7.20
CA ARG A 148 -12.07 -9.36 6.69
C ARG A 148 -12.08 -9.82 5.24
N GLU A 149 -13.14 -10.54 4.87
CA GLU A 149 -13.24 -11.31 3.62
C GLU A 149 -13.25 -10.46 2.32
N ASN A 150 -13.35 -9.13 2.40
CA ASN A 150 -13.47 -8.25 1.23
C ASN A 150 -12.21 -7.39 1.02
N LYS A 151 -11.21 -7.92 0.32
CA LYS A 151 -9.95 -7.22 -0.01
C LYS A 151 -10.01 -6.69 -1.45
N PHE A 152 -10.35 -5.42 -1.68
CA PHE A 152 -10.17 -4.80 -2.99
C PHE A 152 -9.83 -3.31 -2.92
N SER A 153 -8.81 -2.87 -3.67
CA SER A 153 -8.47 -1.46 -3.81
C SER A 153 -8.65 -1.01 -5.24
N LEU A 154 -9.47 0.01 -5.43
CA LEU A 154 -9.59 0.62 -6.74
C LEU A 154 -9.76 2.14 -6.61
N ALA A 155 -8.74 2.88 -7.04
CA ALA A 155 -8.62 4.33 -6.85
C ALA A 155 -9.68 5.14 -7.61
N GLY A 156 -10.23 6.20 -7.02
CA GLY A 156 -11.20 7.10 -7.66
C GLY A 156 -12.53 7.24 -6.89
N VAL A 157 -13.34 8.24 -7.29
CA VAL A 157 -14.47 8.75 -6.51
C VAL A 157 -15.74 7.87 -6.59
N GLN A 158 -15.97 7.23 -7.74
CA GLN A 158 -17.16 6.39 -7.95
C GLN A 158 -16.91 5.00 -7.37
N MET A 159 -17.89 4.49 -6.62
CA MET A 159 -17.83 3.15 -6.05
C MET A 159 -17.67 2.10 -7.16
N LYS A 160 -16.71 1.21 -6.95
CA LYS A 160 -16.33 0.20 -7.91
C LYS A 160 -15.70 -1.00 -7.22
N PHE A 161 -15.93 -2.17 -7.81
CA PHE A 161 -15.54 -3.46 -7.27
C PHE A 161 -14.61 -4.16 -8.25
N SER A 162 -13.49 -4.68 -7.76
CA SER A 162 -12.71 -5.69 -8.46
C SER A 162 -13.40 -7.04 -8.26
N MET A 163 -13.81 -7.71 -9.33
CA MET A 163 -14.58 -8.96 -9.26
C MET A 163 -14.02 -9.99 -10.24
N LYS A 164 -14.15 -11.26 -9.87
CA LYS A 164 -13.82 -12.38 -10.75
C LYS A 164 -15.07 -12.84 -11.52
N GLN A 165 -14.99 -12.88 -12.83
CA GLN A 165 -16.05 -13.50 -13.64
C GLN A 165 -15.88 -15.02 -13.67
N GLN A 166 -16.92 -15.75 -13.29
CA GLN A 166 -16.99 -17.20 -13.38
C GLN A 166 -18.42 -17.62 -13.74
N ASP A 167 -18.55 -18.37 -14.85
CA ASP A 167 -19.83 -18.94 -15.31
C ASP A 167 -20.97 -17.90 -15.41
N GLY A 168 -20.67 -16.72 -15.94
CA GLY A 168 -21.63 -15.62 -16.09
C GLY A 168 -21.98 -14.87 -14.80
N ARG A 169 -21.34 -15.20 -13.68
CA ARG A 169 -21.48 -14.50 -12.40
C ARG A 169 -20.22 -13.71 -12.10
N TYR A 170 -20.39 -12.62 -11.35
CA TYR A 170 -19.29 -11.84 -10.83
C TYR A 170 -19.23 -12.06 -9.33
N ASN A 171 -18.13 -12.62 -8.85
CA ASN A 171 -17.91 -12.90 -7.43
C ASN A 171 -16.86 -11.93 -6.88
N LEU A 172 -17.04 -11.51 -5.62
CA LEU A 172 -15.96 -10.86 -4.90
C LEU A 172 -14.82 -11.86 -4.77
N SER A 173 -13.63 -11.45 -5.18
CA SER A 173 -12.48 -12.32 -5.07
C SER A 173 -12.13 -12.48 -3.58
N THR A 174 -11.98 -13.73 -3.15
CA THR A 174 -11.63 -14.09 -1.76
C THR A 174 -10.30 -14.83 -1.78
N GLY A 175 -9.44 -14.57 -0.81
CA GLY A 175 -8.08 -15.14 -0.76
C GLY A 175 -7.16 -14.58 -1.86
N ASP A 176 -6.36 -15.45 -2.47
CA ASP A 176 -5.30 -15.09 -3.42
C ASP A 176 -5.78 -14.96 -4.89
N VAL A 177 -7.08 -15.00 -5.12
CA VAL A 177 -7.64 -14.86 -6.47
C VAL A 177 -7.75 -13.38 -6.81
N LEU A 178 -7.12 -12.94 -7.89
CA LEU A 178 -7.27 -11.56 -8.38
C LEU A 178 -8.55 -11.40 -9.22
N GLY A 179 -9.21 -10.25 -9.07
CA GLY A 179 -10.34 -9.88 -9.95
C GLY A 179 -9.88 -9.59 -11.37
N ASP A 180 -10.72 -9.91 -12.36
CA ASP A 180 -10.48 -9.62 -13.78
C ASP A 180 -11.47 -8.60 -14.37
N TRP A 181 -12.46 -8.18 -13.59
CA TRP A 181 -13.44 -7.16 -13.96
C TRP A 181 -13.49 -6.02 -12.94
N ILE A 182 -13.65 -4.81 -13.46
CA ILE A 182 -13.98 -3.62 -12.66
C ILE A 182 -15.46 -3.31 -12.87
N ILE A 183 -16.28 -3.54 -11.86
CA ILE A 183 -17.71 -3.18 -11.88
C ILE A 183 -17.90 -1.83 -11.23
N LYS A 184 -18.39 -0.84 -11.98
CA LYS A 184 -18.71 0.51 -11.47
C LYS A 184 -20.20 0.61 -11.17
N THR A 185 -20.57 1.04 -9.96
CA THR A 185 -21.98 1.25 -9.62
C THR A 185 -22.49 2.57 -10.17
N PRO A 186 -23.81 2.78 -10.32
CA PRO A 186 -24.37 4.10 -10.57
C PRO A 186 -23.79 5.15 -9.60
N SER A 187 -23.53 6.35 -10.12
CA SER A 187 -23.01 7.45 -9.31
C SER A 187 -24.15 8.12 -8.53
N THR A 188 -23.91 8.44 -7.26
CA THR A 188 -24.85 9.23 -6.43
C THR A 188 -24.75 10.73 -6.71
N LYS A 189 -23.70 11.18 -7.42
CA LYS A 189 -23.46 12.59 -7.76
C LYS A 189 -23.83 12.94 -9.20
N HIS A 190 -23.62 11.99 -10.13
CA HIS A 190 -23.84 12.21 -11.56
C HIS A 190 -24.85 11.18 -12.08
N LYS A 191 -25.92 11.65 -12.70
CA LYS A 191 -26.95 10.77 -13.27
C LYS A 191 -26.41 10.02 -14.50
N ASP A 192 -26.96 8.84 -14.74
CA ASP A 192 -26.80 8.07 -15.98
C ASP A 192 -25.37 7.65 -16.37
N VAL A 193 -24.40 7.75 -15.44
CA VAL A 193 -23.00 7.34 -15.69
C VAL A 193 -22.83 5.91 -16.24
N PRO A 194 -23.64 4.90 -15.87
CA PRO A 194 -23.50 3.58 -16.47
C PRO A 194 -24.01 3.45 -17.90
N VAL A 195 -24.92 4.34 -18.35
CA VAL A 195 -25.59 4.27 -19.66
C VAL A 195 -25.16 5.39 -20.61
N ASN A 196 -24.13 6.16 -20.23
CA ASN A 196 -23.68 7.35 -20.93
C ASN A 196 -22.88 7.09 -22.21
#